data_AF-A0A2V2RG28-F1
#
_entry.id   AF-A0A2V2RG28-F1
#
_cell.length_a   1.000
_cell.length_b   1.000
_cell.length_c   1.000
_cell.angle_alpha   90.00
_cell.angle_beta   90.00
_cell.angle_gamma   90.00
#
_symmetry.space_group_name_H-M   'P 1'
#
loop_
_entity.id
_entity.type
_entity.pdbx_description
1 polymer ?
#
loop_
_entity_poly.entity_id
_entity_poly.type
_entity_poly.pdbx_seq_one_letter_code
_entity_poly.pdbx_strand_id
1 'polypeptide(L)'
;MRDKHIIDILETAPLAGLTEQDRATVEAHAKECADCRKAAEAAFLSSVLLKEHAFQTVSPPPFFETRVLAIVRERQATNDSWAFGGMWRAAGALVSSMAATVALLAVLTFGLPGDKTNTNSDVVSAANGYSAEEMMMTGLDQSDEQVSDAQVFTTLYDTEEEVAK
;
A
#
# COMPACT_ATOMS: atom_id res chain seq x y z
N MET A 1 15.83 -36.21 -31.10
CA MET A 1 15.84 -34.81 -30.65
C MET A 1 14.77 -34.08 -31.45
N ARG A 2 13.53 -34.30 -31.02
CA ARG A 2 12.22 -33.97 -31.59
C ARG A 2 11.50 -33.33 -30.39
N ASP A 3 10.91 -32.15 -30.36
CA ASP A 3 10.42 -31.25 -31.38
C ASP A 3 10.39 -29.87 -30.71
N LYS A 4 11.23 -28.92 -31.14
CA LYS A 4 10.94 -27.51 -30.82
C LYS A 4 9.98 -27.03 -31.89
N HIS A 5 8.70 -27.32 -31.70
CA HIS A 5 7.66 -26.78 -32.57
C HIS A 5 7.67 -25.26 -32.44
N ILE A 6 7.47 -24.56 -33.56
CA ILE A 6 7.34 -23.10 -33.57
C ILE A 6 6.10 -22.61 -32.79
N ILE A 7 5.24 -23.52 -32.34
CA ILE A 7 4.07 -23.24 -31.53
C ILE A 7 4.47 -22.51 -30.25
N ASP A 8 5.53 -22.94 -29.57
CA ASP A 8 6.02 -22.26 -28.35
C ASP A 8 6.44 -20.81 -28.64
N ILE A 9 7.05 -20.56 -29.82
CA ILE A 9 7.47 -19.22 -30.25
C ILE A 9 6.22 -18.36 -30.55
N LEU A 10 5.21 -18.94 -31.19
CA LEU A 10 3.96 -18.26 -31.54
C LEU A 10 3.05 -17.99 -30.32
N GLU A 11 3.13 -18.80 -29.26
CA GLU A 11 2.35 -18.63 -28.03
C GLU A 11 3.00 -17.65 -27.04
N THR A 12 4.34 -17.59 -27.01
CA THR A 12 5.07 -16.76 -26.04
C THR A 12 5.29 -15.31 -26.50
N ALA A 13 5.31 -15.07 -27.82
CA ALA A 13 5.53 -13.74 -28.37
C ALA A 13 4.39 -13.31 -29.30
N PRO A 14 3.86 -12.07 -29.18
CA PRO A 14 2.92 -11.55 -30.15
C PRO A 14 3.59 -11.44 -31.52
N LEU A 15 2.85 -11.68 -32.60
CA LEU A 15 3.38 -11.63 -33.98
C LEU A 15 4.00 -10.28 -34.38
N ALA A 16 3.61 -9.21 -33.67
CA ALA A 16 4.17 -7.87 -33.82
C ALA A 16 5.55 -7.70 -33.17
N GLY A 17 5.90 -8.57 -32.21
CA GLY A 17 7.16 -8.57 -31.48
C GLY A 17 8.19 -9.60 -31.97
N LEU A 18 7.87 -10.39 -33.01
CA LEU A 18 8.81 -11.31 -33.63
C LEU A 18 9.90 -10.54 -34.37
N THR A 19 11.15 -10.91 -34.16
CA THR A 19 12.25 -10.38 -34.97
C THR A 19 12.19 -10.94 -36.39
N GLU A 20 12.84 -10.27 -37.34
CA GLU A 20 12.91 -10.74 -38.73
C GLU A 20 13.57 -12.13 -38.82
N GLN A 21 14.53 -12.40 -37.93
CA GLN A 21 15.17 -13.71 -37.81
C GLN A 21 14.18 -14.78 -37.37
N ASP A 22 13.34 -14.50 -36.37
CA ASP A 22 12.33 -15.45 -35.90
C ASP A 22 11.29 -15.75 -36.98
N ARG A 23 10.87 -14.73 -37.74
CA ARG A 23 9.97 -14.92 -38.89
C ARG A 23 10.57 -15.84 -39.95
N ALA A 24 11.83 -15.63 -40.30
CA ALA A 24 12.52 -16.51 -41.25
C ALA A 24 12.61 -17.96 -40.74
N THR A 25 12.83 -18.16 -39.44
CA THR A 25 12.84 -19.52 -38.86
C THR A 25 11.48 -20.18 -38.87
N VAL A 26 10.41 -19.42 -38.59
CA VAL A 26 9.01 -19.89 -38.65
C VAL A 26 8.65 -20.31 -40.07
N GLU A 27 8.97 -19.49 -41.06
CA GLU A 27 8.69 -19.79 -42.47
C GLU A 27 9.49 -20.99 -42.99
N ALA A 28 10.77 -21.11 -42.59
CA ALA A 28 11.60 -22.25 -42.97
C ALA A 28 11.02 -23.55 -42.38
N HIS A 29 10.65 -23.55 -41.10
CA HIS A 29 10.12 -24.73 -40.43
C HIS A 29 8.69 -25.09 -40.90
N ALA A 30 7.87 -24.10 -41.23
CA ALA A 30 6.52 -24.30 -41.77
C ALA A 30 6.51 -24.98 -43.16
N LYS A 31 7.61 -24.94 -43.91
CA LYS A 31 7.73 -25.69 -45.18
C LYS A 31 7.85 -27.19 -44.96
N GLU A 32 8.41 -27.61 -43.82
CA GLU A 32 8.74 -29.00 -43.53
C GLU A 32 7.72 -29.68 -42.60
N CYS A 33 7.00 -28.91 -41.78
CA CYS A 33 6.02 -29.42 -40.84
C CYS A 33 4.60 -28.89 -41.10
N ALA A 34 3.67 -29.79 -41.44
CA ALA A 34 2.30 -29.44 -41.78
C ALA A 34 1.50 -28.84 -40.62
N ASP A 35 1.77 -29.27 -39.38
CA ASP A 35 1.07 -28.76 -38.20
C ASP A 35 1.54 -27.34 -37.85
N CYS A 36 2.86 -27.13 -37.89
CA CYS A 36 3.47 -25.81 -37.74
C CYS A 36 3.00 -24.84 -38.82
N ARG A 37 2.82 -25.31 -40.07
CA ARG A 37 2.25 -24.48 -41.14
C ARG A 37 0.85 -23.98 -40.82
N LYS A 38 -0.05 -24.88 -40.40
CA LYS A 38 -1.43 -24.52 -40.03
C LYS A 38 -1.45 -23.55 -38.85
N ALA A 39 -0.60 -23.77 -37.85
CA ALA A 39 -0.48 -22.88 -36.70
C ALA A 39 0.00 -21.48 -37.10
N ALA A 40 1.04 -21.39 -37.94
CA ALA A 40 1.54 -20.13 -38.45
C ALA A 40 0.48 -19.38 -39.29
N GLU A 41 -0.19 -20.07 -40.22
CA GLU A 41 -1.28 -19.49 -41.02
C GLU A 41 -2.42 -18.96 -40.14
N ALA A 42 -2.87 -19.74 -39.16
CA ALA A 42 -3.91 -19.32 -38.22
C ALA A 42 -3.48 -18.11 -37.38
N ALA A 43 -2.23 -18.08 -36.94
CA ALA A 43 -1.67 -16.96 -36.19
C ALA A 43 -1.62 -15.69 -37.07
N PHE A 44 -1.12 -15.78 -38.30
CA PHE A 44 -1.08 -14.62 -39.21
C PHE A 44 -2.48 -14.12 -39.56
N LEU A 45 -3.42 -15.01 -39.89
CA LEU A 45 -4.80 -14.65 -40.19
C LEU A 45 -5.49 -13.98 -39.00
N SER A 46 -5.35 -14.53 -37.80
CA SER A 46 -5.93 -13.92 -36.60
C SER A 46 -5.32 -12.56 -36.31
N SER A 47 -4.02 -12.35 -36.55
CA SER A 47 -3.40 -11.03 -36.38
C SER A 47 -3.93 -9.97 -37.34
N VAL A 48 -4.25 -10.37 -38.57
CA VAL A 48 -4.87 -9.47 -39.55
C VAL A 48 -6.29 -9.13 -39.13
N LEU A 49 -7.10 -10.14 -38.74
CA LEU A 49 -8.46 -9.92 -38.25
C LEU A 49 -8.48 -9.03 -37.00
N LEU A 50 -7.56 -9.25 -36.06
CA LEU A 50 -7.44 -8.42 -34.86
C LEU A 50 -7.06 -6.98 -35.20
N LYS A 51 -6.20 -6.74 -36.20
CA LYS A 51 -5.89 -5.38 -36.67
C LYS A 51 -7.10 -4.68 -37.29
N GLU A 52 -7.88 -5.37 -38.10
CA GLU A 52 -9.11 -4.83 -38.69
C GLU A 52 -10.15 -4.49 -37.62
N HIS A 53 -10.29 -5.35 -36.60
CA HIS A 53 -11.22 -5.11 -35.49
C HIS A 53 -10.67 -4.19 -34.39
N ALA A 54 -9.37 -3.90 -34.35
CA ALA A 54 -8.77 -3.05 -33.32
C ALA A 54 -9.31 -1.62 -33.33
N PHE A 55 -9.80 -1.14 -34.48
CA PHE A 55 -10.37 0.19 -34.62
C PHE A 55 -11.87 0.24 -34.30
N GLN A 56 -12.53 -0.90 -34.09
CA GLN A 56 -13.93 -0.92 -33.70
C GLN A 56 -14.02 -0.64 -32.20
N THR A 57 -14.46 0.57 -31.87
CA THR A 57 -14.81 0.95 -30.50
C THR A 57 -16.11 0.25 -30.10
N VAL A 58 -16.00 -1.00 -29.65
CA VAL A 58 -17.12 -1.72 -29.06
C VAL A 58 -17.42 -1.09 -27.71
N SER A 59 -18.54 -0.37 -27.63
CA SER A 59 -19.01 0.17 -26.36
C SER A 59 -19.30 -0.98 -25.40
N PRO A 60 -18.78 -0.97 -24.17
CA PRO A 60 -19.07 -2.01 -23.19
C PRO A 60 -20.57 -2.03 -22.87
N PRO A 61 -21.12 -3.19 -22.49
CA PRO A 61 -22.51 -3.28 -22.07
C PRO A 61 -22.75 -2.41 -20.82
N PRO A 62 -23.98 -1.88 -20.62
CA PRO A 62 -24.27 -0.85 -19.61
C PRO A 62 -24.03 -1.28 -18.15
N PHE A 63 -23.77 -2.57 -17.89
CA PHE A 63 -23.46 -3.12 -16.57
C PHE A 63 -22.04 -3.70 -16.46
N PHE A 64 -21.18 -3.44 -17.45
CA PHE A 64 -19.81 -3.93 -17.42
C PHE A 64 -19.02 -3.30 -16.28
N GLU A 65 -19.06 -1.98 -16.18
CA GLU A 65 -18.34 -1.21 -15.17
C GLU A 65 -18.74 -1.64 -13.76
N THR A 66 -20.05 -1.76 -13.50
CA THR A 66 -20.55 -2.16 -12.18
C THR A 66 -20.12 -3.59 -11.81
N ARG A 67 -20.12 -4.53 -12.77
CA ARG A 67 -19.64 -5.90 -12.55
C ARG A 67 -18.13 -5.93 -12.28
N VAL A 68 -17.34 -5.18 -13.05
CA VAL A 68 -15.89 -5.10 -12.86
C VAL A 68 -15.57 -4.51 -11.49
N LEU A 69 -16.21 -3.39 -11.11
CA LEU A 69 -16.01 -2.77 -9.81
C LEU A 69 -16.44 -3.68 -8.65
N ALA A 70 -17.54 -4.44 -8.81
CA ALA A 70 -17.96 -5.42 -7.80
C ALA A 70 -16.90 -6.51 -7.60
N ILE A 71 -16.39 -7.08 -8.69
CA ILE A 71 -15.35 -8.13 -8.64
C ILE A 71 -14.04 -7.57 -8.06
N VAL A 72 -13.65 -6.35 -8.41
CA VAL A 72 -12.44 -5.72 -7.86
C VAL A 72 -12.58 -5.50 -6.35
N ARG A 73 -13.75 -5.02 -5.88
CA ARG A 73 -14.02 -4.85 -4.44
C ARG A 73 -14.00 -6.19 -3.71
N GLU A 74 -14.55 -7.25 -4.29
CA GLU A 74 -14.52 -8.60 -3.71
C GLU A 74 -13.07 -9.13 -3.58
N ARG A 75 -12.23 -8.90 -4.59
CA ARG A 75 -10.80 -9.23 -4.54
C ARG A 75 -10.02 -8.38 -3.54
N GLN A 76 -10.38 -7.12 -3.37
CA GLN A 76 -9.74 -6.26 -2.36
C GLN A 76 -10.14 -6.70 -0.95
N ALA A 77 -11.43 -6.93 -0.69
CA ALA A 77 -11.91 -7.40 0.61
C ALA A 77 -11.29 -8.73 1.05
N THR A 78 -11.01 -9.64 0.11
CA THR A 78 -10.30 -10.89 0.43
C THR A 78 -8.82 -10.66 0.75
N ASN A 79 -8.15 -9.73 0.06
CA ASN A 79 -6.75 -9.37 0.32
C ASN A 79 -6.56 -8.52 1.60
N ASP A 80 -7.54 -7.69 1.97
CA ASP A 80 -7.50 -6.85 3.17
C ASP A 80 -7.42 -7.69 4.45
N SER A 81 -7.99 -8.91 4.45
CA SER A 81 -7.86 -9.85 5.57
C SER A 81 -6.39 -10.20 5.88
N TRP A 82 -5.53 -10.25 4.85
CA TRP A 82 -4.10 -10.52 5.01
C TRP A 82 -3.32 -9.27 5.42
N ALA A 83 -3.70 -8.09 4.90
CA ALA A 83 -3.10 -6.81 5.28
C ALA A 83 -3.37 -6.45 6.76
N PHE A 84 -4.56 -6.75 7.28
CA PHE A 84 -4.88 -6.57 8.70
C PHE A 84 -3.94 -7.36 9.62
N GLY A 85 -3.55 -8.58 9.25
CA GLY A 85 -2.61 -9.40 10.03
C GLY A 85 -1.21 -8.78 10.14
N GLY A 86 -0.76 -8.08 9.10
CA GLY A 86 0.51 -7.33 9.12
C GLY A 86 0.46 -6.10 10.02
N MET A 87 -0.66 -5.35 9.97
CA MET A 87 -0.85 -4.16 10.79
C MET A 87 -0.95 -4.49 12.30
N TRP A 88 -1.62 -5.59 12.66
CA TRP A 88 -1.69 -6.06 14.04
C TRP A 88 -0.33 -6.44 14.63
N ARG A 89 0.60 -6.96 13.81
CA ARG A 89 1.99 -7.22 14.25
C ARG A 89 2.75 -5.93 14.54
N ALA A 90 2.55 -4.89 13.74
CA ALA A 90 3.17 -3.58 13.98
C ALA A 90 2.58 -2.89 15.24
N ALA A 91 1.26 -2.98 15.43
CA ALA A 91 0.60 -2.48 16.64
C ALA A 91 1.04 -3.23 17.91
N GLY A 92 1.29 -4.54 17.81
CA GLY A 92 1.78 -5.36 18.93
C GLY A 92 3.13 -4.90 19.49
N ALA A 93 4.04 -4.39 18.64
CA ALA A 93 5.33 -3.88 19.10
C ALA A 93 5.20 -2.62 19.97
N LEU A 94 4.26 -1.73 19.64
CA LEU A 94 3.97 -0.53 20.42
C LEU A 94 3.27 -0.88 21.75
N VAL A 95 2.32 -1.82 21.72
CA VAL A 95 1.66 -2.28 22.95
C VAL A 95 2.65 -3.00 23.87
N SER A 96 3.62 -3.73 23.32
CA SER A 96 4.65 -4.41 24.11
C SER A 96 5.59 -3.44 24.85
N SER A 97 5.96 -2.31 24.24
CA SER A 97 6.84 -1.34 24.91
C SER A 97 6.12 -0.60 26.04
N MET A 98 4.85 -0.27 25.83
CA MET A 98 4.00 0.32 26.87
C MET A 98 3.70 -0.66 28.02
N ALA A 99 3.46 -1.94 27.70
CA ALA A 99 3.27 -2.96 28.73
C ALA A 99 4.55 -3.17 29.57
N ALA A 100 5.74 -3.10 28.95
CA ALA A 100 7.02 -3.22 29.66
C ALA A 100 7.26 -2.04 30.62
N THR A 101 6.94 -0.80 30.22
CA THR A 101 7.09 0.37 31.11
C THR A 101 6.10 0.32 32.27
N VAL A 102 4.86 -0.11 32.03
CA VAL A 102 3.85 -0.30 33.09
C VAL A 102 4.27 -1.41 34.06
N ALA A 103 4.82 -2.52 33.55
CA ALA A 103 5.33 -3.59 34.41
C ALA A 103 6.52 -3.13 35.26
N LEU A 104 7.43 -2.34 34.70
CA LEU A 104 8.59 -1.80 35.41
C LEU A 104 8.15 -0.82 36.51
N LEU A 105 7.19 0.06 36.21
CA LEU A 105 6.58 0.98 37.19
C LEU A 105 5.84 0.22 38.30
N ALA A 106 5.13 -0.86 37.97
CA ALA A 106 4.46 -1.70 38.96
C ALA A 106 5.45 -2.39 39.90
N VAL A 107 6.57 -2.90 39.38
CA VAL A 107 7.65 -3.47 40.21
C VAL A 107 8.28 -2.42 41.11
N LEU A 108 8.52 -1.20 40.61
CA LEU A 108 9.07 -0.10 41.42
C LEU A 108 8.11 0.35 42.53
N THR A 109 6.80 0.24 42.29
CA THR A 109 5.77 0.71 43.23
C THR A 109 5.41 -0.36 44.26
N PHE A 110 5.35 -1.64 43.87
CA PHE A 110 4.91 -2.74 44.74
C PHE A 110 6.02 -3.71 45.17
N GLY A 111 7.21 -3.64 44.56
CA GLY A 111 8.33 -4.57 44.80
C GLY A 111 9.32 -4.13 45.88
N LEU A 112 9.19 -2.93 46.45
CA LEU A 112 9.97 -2.49 47.61
C LEU A 112 9.18 -2.78 48.90
N PRO A 113 9.51 -3.84 49.66
CA PRO A 113 8.97 -3.99 51.01
C PRO A 113 9.54 -2.85 51.87
N GLY A 114 8.66 -2.08 52.49
CA GLY A 114 9.03 -0.87 53.21
C GLY A 114 10.01 -1.12 54.35
N ASP A 115 11.20 -0.54 54.23
CA ASP A 115 12.02 -0.23 55.39
C ASP A 115 11.63 1.17 55.90
N LYS A 116 11.08 1.18 57.11
CA LYS A 116 10.80 2.40 57.86
C LYS A 116 12.11 3.02 58.36
N THR A 117 12.11 4.36 58.35
CA THR A 117 12.96 5.30 59.12
C THR A 117 14.44 5.45 58.70
N ASN A 118 14.79 6.63 58.17
CA ASN A 118 15.60 7.55 58.97
C ASN A 118 15.51 9.01 58.49
N THR A 119 15.23 9.88 59.45
CA THR A 119 15.38 11.33 59.41
C THR A 119 16.77 11.75 58.93
N ASN A 120 16.82 12.63 57.92
CA ASN A 120 17.66 13.83 57.97
C ASN A 120 17.13 14.86 56.98
N SER A 121 16.63 15.93 57.57
CA SER A 121 16.63 17.27 56.97
C SER A 121 18.06 17.57 56.52
N ASP A 122 18.20 17.95 55.25
CA ASP A 122 19.17 18.90 54.69
C ASP A 122 19.42 18.52 53.24
N VAL A 123 18.64 19.10 52.31
CA VAL A 123 19.13 20.12 51.37
C VAL A 123 17.90 20.83 50.79
N VAL A 124 17.43 21.90 51.45
CA VAL A 124 16.56 22.90 50.81
C VAL A 124 17.27 24.24 50.84
N SER A 125 17.50 24.78 49.64
CA SER A 125 17.70 26.19 49.27
C SER A 125 19.06 26.51 48.64
N ALA A 126 19.08 26.54 47.30
CA ALA A 126 19.16 27.80 46.54
C ALA A 126 19.52 27.53 45.07
N ALA A 127 18.52 27.44 44.19
CA ALA A 127 18.54 28.04 42.86
C ALA A 127 17.22 27.73 42.11
N ASN A 128 16.46 28.80 41.86
CA ASN A 128 15.36 28.92 40.91
C ASN A 128 14.08 28.12 41.20
N GLY A 129 13.17 28.83 41.88
CA GLY A 129 11.76 28.48 41.93
C GLY A 129 11.13 28.42 40.54
N TYR A 130 10.47 27.31 40.29
CA TYR A 130 9.28 27.19 39.46
C TYR A 130 8.49 26.04 40.08
N SER A 131 7.66 26.39 41.07
CA SER A 131 6.76 25.45 41.73
C SER A 131 5.55 25.24 40.84
N ALA A 132 5.26 23.99 40.50
CA ALA A 132 4.16 23.62 39.61
C ALA A 132 2.77 23.98 40.16
N GLU A 133 2.65 24.31 41.46
CA GLU A 133 1.38 24.77 42.04
C GLU A 133 0.93 26.17 41.60
N GLU A 134 1.81 27.04 41.08
CA GLU A 134 1.42 28.38 40.61
C GLU A 134 0.91 28.39 39.15
N MET A 135 1.20 27.35 38.36
CA MET A 135 0.73 27.26 36.96
C MET A 135 -0.71 26.76 36.83
N MET A 136 -1.33 26.25 37.90
CA MET A 136 -2.73 25.79 37.90
C MET A 136 -3.76 26.89 38.17
N MET A 137 -3.36 28.07 38.67
CA MET A 137 -4.30 29.15 39.01
C MET A 137 -4.38 30.25 37.94
N THR A 138 -3.36 30.38 37.08
CA THR A 138 -3.28 31.44 36.05
C THR A 138 -3.63 30.96 34.63
N GLY A 139 -3.87 29.65 34.44
CA GLY A 139 -4.18 29.04 33.14
C GLY A 139 -5.68 28.85 32.85
N LEU A 140 -6.57 29.23 33.78
CA LEU A 140 -8.02 29.13 33.61
C LEU A 140 -8.65 30.38 32.97
N ASP A 141 -7.85 31.35 32.52
CA ASP A 141 -8.36 32.63 32.00
C ASP A 141 -7.59 33.13 30.75
N GLN A 142 -7.19 32.21 29.87
CA GLN A 142 -6.66 32.58 28.56
C GLN A 142 -7.17 31.65 27.45
N SER A 143 -8.25 32.13 26.83
CA SER A 143 -8.73 31.85 25.48
C SER A 143 -9.05 30.40 25.13
N ASP A 144 -10.35 30.09 25.24
CA ASP A 144 -11.11 29.38 24.21
C ASP A 144 -10.72 29.90 22.81
N GLU A 145 -9.63 29.41 22.25
CA GLU A 145 -9.40 29.50 20.81
C GLU A 145 -9.93 28.19 20.20
N GLN A 146 -11.27 28.12 20.13
CA GLN A 146 -11.95 27.14 19.30
C GLN A 146 -11.42 27.32 17.88
N VAL A 147 -10.49 26.46 17.49
CA VAL A 147 -10.11 26.29 16.09
C VAL A 147 -11.36 25.82 15.37
N SER A 148 -12.03 26.75 14.70
CA SER A 148 -13.27 26.50 13.97
C SER A 148 -12.99 25.52 12.84
N ASP A 149 -13.90 24.57 12.61
CA ASP A 149 -13.77 23.58 11.52
C ASP A 149 -13.47 24.23 10.15
N ALA A 150 -13.88 25.48 9.94
CA ALA A 150 -13.56 26.27 8.75
C ALA A 150 -12.04 26.53 8.55
N GLN A 151 -11.26 26.68 9.62
CA GLN A 151 -9.80 26.85 9.59
C GLN A 151 -9.07 25.53 9.26
N VAL A 152 -9.66 24.39 9.65
CA VAL A 152 -9.14 23.06 9.32
C VAL A 152 -9.36 22.76 7.83
N PHE A 153 -10.53 23.13 7.28
CA PHE A 153 -10.79 22.93 5.85
C PHE A 153 -9.95 23.84 4.95
N THR A 154 -9.64 25.08 5.37
CA THR A 154 -8.74 25.95 4.60
C THR A 154 -7.31 25.41 4.59
N THR A 155 -6.77 24.95 5.73
CA THR A 155 -5.40 24.39 5.74
C THR A 155 -5.23 23.08 4.96
N LEU A 156 -6.29 22.29 4.78
CA LEU A 156 -6.25 21.05 4.00
C LEU A 156 -6.43 21.24 2.49
N TYR A 157 -7.12 22.29 2.05
CA TYR A 157 -7.43 22.52 0.64
C TYR A 157 -6.69 23.72 0.01
N ASP A 158 -6.11 24.61 0.81
CA ASP A 158 -5.37 25.80 0.32
C ASP A 158 -3.88 25.51 0.04
N THR A 159 -3.40 24.29 0.36
CA THR A 159 -2.03 23.85 0.04
C THR A 159 -1.78 23.52 -1.44
N GLU A 160 -2.77 23.68 -2.33
CA GLU A 160 -2.63 23.36 -3.76
C GLU A 160 -2.44 24.59 -4.68
N GLU A 161 -2.48 25.84 -4.17
CA GLU A 161 -2.37 27.05 -5.01
C GLU A 161 -0.97 27.72 -5.04
N GLU A 162 0.06 27.14 -4.43
CA GLU A 162 1.42 27.72 -4.39
C GLU A 162 2.49 26.93 -5.19
N VAL A 163 2.10 26.22 -6.26
CA VAL A 163 3.05 25.59 -7.22
C VAL A 163 2.80 26.04 -8.67
N ALA A 164 2.39 27.29 -8.86
CA ALA A 164 2.33 27.87 -10.19
C ALA A 164 2.67 29.37 -10.19
N LYS A 165 3.96 29.68 -10.04
CA LYS A 165 4.54 30.87 -10.69
C LYS A 165 6.02 30.70 -10.99
#